data_AF-A0AA37P1N9-F1
#
_entry.id   AF-A0AA37P1N9-F1
#
_cell.length_a   1.000
_cell.length_b   1.000
_cell.length_c   1.000
_cell.angle_alpha   90.00
_cell.angle_beta   90.00
_cell.angle_gamma   90.00
#
_symmetry.space_group_name_H-M   'P 1'
#
loop_
_entity.id
_entity.type
_entity.pdbx_description
1 polymer ?
#
loop_
_entity_poly.entity_id
_entity_poly.type
_entity_poly.pdbx_seq_one_letter_code
_entity_poly.pdbx_strand_id
1 'polypeptide(L)'
;MLGRSHYVNGKFIASNLCIILTPKNNPKYPINVQFYNIYLNAIRKRIVNELADGTSKLTISADDLMNYYVEYFHIDKQNELVEYYNKTIVPLQNELNKEKENFDNRVNNLV
;
A
#
# COMPACT_ATOMS: atom_id res chain seq x y z
N MET A 1 20.66 0.60 -1.15
CA MET A 1 19.88 0.41 0.11
C MET A 1 20.31 -0.91 0.73
N LEU A 2 20.59 -0.97 2.04
CA LEU A 2 21.12 -2.19 2.67
C LEU A 2 20.18 -3.41 2.46
N GLY A 3 20.67 -4.42 1.73
CA GLY A 3 20.29 -5.84 1.83
C GLY A 3 19.62 -6.58 0.65
N ARG A 4 18.94 -5.92 -0.31
CA ARG A 4 17.90 -6.54 -1.20
C ARG A 4 18.29 -7.73 -2.09
N SER A 5 17.36 -8.69 -2.19
CA SER A 5 16.95 -9.33 -3.46
C SER A 5 15.52 -9.84 -3.32
N HIS A 6 14.54 -9.39 -4.13
CA HIS A 6 13.10 -9.77 -4.16
C HIS A 6 12.76 -10.58 -5.45
N TYR A 7 12.00 -11.69 -5.39
CA TYR A 7 11.56 -12.50 -6.52
C TYR A 7 10.22 -13.17 -6.19
N VAL A 8 9.27 -13.14 -7.14
CA VAL A 8 7.89 -13.61 -6.99
C VAL A 8 7.55 -14.49 -8.19
N ASN A 9 6.91 -15.64 -7.94
CA ASN A 9 6.79 -16.84 -8.80
C ASN A 9 8.03 -17.75 -8.89
N GLY A 10 8.95 -17.68 -7.91
CA GLY A 10 9.92 -18.77 -7.68
C GLY A 10 11.13 -18.56 -6.74
N LYS A 11 11.07 -17.98 -5.54
CA LYS A 11 11.08 -16.57 -5.08
C LYS A 11 12.44 -16.27 -4.40
N PHE A 12 12.77 -15.02 -4.05
CA PHE A 12 13.80 -14.63 -3.05
C PHE A 12 13.63 -13.19 -2.62
N ILE A 13 13.50 -12.83 -1.33
CA ILE A 13 13.32 -11.47 -0.75
C ILE A 13 14.41 -11.17 0.30
N ALA A 14 15.15 -10.06 0.23
CA ALA A 14 16.18 -9.71 1.22
C ALA A 14 16.19 -8.22 1.60
N SER A 15 15.12 -7.68 2.16
CA SER A 15 15.29 -6.55 3.07
C SER A 15 14.42 -6.83 4.27
N ASN A 16 15.01 -6.71 5.45
CA ASN A 16 14.37 -6.81 6.77
C ASN A 16 13.28 -5.74 7.02
N LEU A 17 12.94 -4.93 6.03
CA LEU A 17 12.01 -3.80 6.15
C LEU A 17 10.68 -4.02 5.41
N CYS A 18 10.42 -5.22 4.86
CA CYS A 18 9.18 -5.51 4.14
C CYS A 18 8.45 -6.69 4.78
N ILE A 19 7.24 -6.43 5.27
CA ILE A 19 6.30 -7.46 5.73
C ILE A 19 5.26 -7.66 4.63
N ILE A 20 5.09 -8.91 4.18
CA ILE A 20 4.09 -9.26 3.16
C ILE A 20 2.83 -9.77 3.87
N LEU A 21 1.73 -9.04 3.70
CA LEU A 21 0.42 -9.46 4.19
C LEU A 21 -0.28 -10.30 3.12
N THR A 22 -0.68 -11.51 3.47
CA THR A 22 -1.44 -12.43 2.60
C THR A 22 -2.79 -12.71 3.25
N PRO A 23 -3.92 -12.63 2.50
CA PRO A 23 -5.24 -12.92 3.04
C PRO A 23 -5.33 -14.38 3.51
N LYS A 24 -5.98 -14.61 4.66
CA LYS A 24 -6.26 -15.96 5.16
C LYS A 24 -7.46 -16.64 4.47
N ASN A 25 -8.11 -15.97 3.51
CA ASN A 25 -9.27 -16.45 2.77
C ASN A 25 -10.40 -17.01 3.66
N ASN A 26 -10.73 -16.29 4.73
CA ASN A 26 -11.80 -16.68 5.66
C ASN A 26 -13.18 -16.44 5.01
N PRO A 27 -14.01 -17.48 4.79
CA PRO A 27 -15.33 -17.32 4.17
C PRO A 27 -16.30 -16.45 4.95
N LYS A 28 -16.14 -16.37 6.29
CA LYS A 28 -16.98 -15.54 7.17
C LYS A 28 -16.61 -14.05 7.10
N TYR A 29 -15.36 -13.76 6.77
CA TYR A 29 -14.82 -12.40 6.68
C TYR A 29 -14.04 -12.25 5.38
N PRO A 30 -14.72 -12.29 4.22
CA PRO A 30 -14.08 -12.05 2.94
C PRO A 30 -13.53 -10.62 2.89
N ILE A 31 -12.37 -10.47 2.26
CA ILE A 31 -11.69 -9.18 2.11
C ILE A 31 -11.28 -8.94 0.66
N ASN A 32 -11.40 -7.69 0.24
CA ASN A 32 -10.84 -7.17 -0.98
C ASN A 32 -9.45 -6.59 -0.66
N VAL A 33 -8.39 -7.20 -1.22
CA VAL A 33 -7.01 -6.81 -0.92
C VAL A 33 -6.70 -5.38 -1.41
N GLN A 34 -7.31 -4.96 -2.53
CA GLN A 34 -7.14 -3.60 -3.03
C GLN A 34 -7.74 -2.58 -2.07
N PHE A 35 -8.92 -2.87 -1.52
CA PHE A 35 -9.55 -2.02 -0.49
C PHE A 35 -8.62 -1.85 0.72
N TYR A 36 -8.11 -2.96 1.29
CA TYR A 36 -7.24 -2.87 2.45
C TYR A 36 -5.89 -2.22 2.14
N ASN A 37 -5.38 -2.31 0.90
CA ASN A 37 -4.22 -1.51 0.49
C ASN A 37 -4.50 0.01 0.59
N ILE A 38 -5.64 0.46 0.04
CA ILE A 38 -6.05 1.87 0.09
C ILE A 38 -6.27 2.31 1.54
N TYR A 39 -7.01 1.51 2.32
CA TYR A 39 -7.34 1.83 3.70
C TYR A 39 -6.10 1.89 4.60
N LEU A 40 -5.22 0.88 4.56
CA LEU A 40 -3.98 0.87 5.35
C LEU A 40 -3.06 2.03 4.98
N ASN A 41 -3.03 2.44 3.71
CA ASN A 41 -2.32 3.65 3.29
C ASN A 41 -2.94 4.92 3.87
N ALA A 42 -4.27 5.02 3.90
CA ALA A 42 -4.97 6.17 4.47
C ALA A 42 -4.70 6.32 5.99
N ILE A 43 -4.65 5.20 6.73
CA ILE A 43 -4.36 5.20 8.17
C ILE A 43 -2.88 5.04 8.51
N ARG A 44 -1.97 5.09 7.52
CA ARG A 44 -0.54 4.82 7.69
C ARG A 44 0.09 5.66 8.80
N LYS A 45 -0.24 6.95 8.89
CA LYS A 45 0.31 7.83 9.93
C LYS A 45 -0.07 7.36 11.34
N ARG A 46 -1.30 6.85 11.51
CA ARG A 46 -1.77 6.28 12.78
C ARG A 46 -0.99 5.02 13.12
N ILE A 47 -0.88 4.09 12.17
CA ILE A 47 -0.12 2.84 12.34
C ILE A 47 1.34 3.14 12.74
N VAL A 48 2.00 4.07 12.04
CA VAL A 48 3.38 4.47 12.36
C VAL A 48 3.48 5.10 13.75
N ASN A 49 2.56 5.98 14.12
CA ASN A 49 2.58 6.61 15.44
C ASN A 49 2.38 5.61 16.58
N GLU A 50 1.57 4.57 16.36
CA GLU A 50 1.21 3.59 17.39
C GLU A 50 2.20 2.41 17.48
N LEU A 51 2.83 2.03 16.37
CA LEU A 51 3.66 0.81 16.29
C LEU A 51 5.14 1.05 15.99
N ALA A 52 5.54 2.27 15.61
CA ALA A 52 6.94 2.49 15.28
C ALA A 52 7.79 2.52 16.55
N ASP A 53 8.88 1.76 16.50
CA ASP A 53 9.89 1.68 17.55
C ASP A 53 11.29 1.95 16.96
N GLY A 54 12.22 2.34 17.83
CA GLY A 54 13.61 2.67 17.50
C GLY A 54 13.88 4.17 17.50
N THR A 55 14.95 4.58 18.18
CA THR A 55 15.33 5.98 18.36
C THR A 55 16.05 6.57 17.15
N SER A 56 16.98 5.82 16.55
CA SER A 56 17.78 6.29 15.40
C SER A 56 17.15 5.94 14.04
N LYS A 57 16.32 4.89 14.00
CA LYS A 57 15.63 4.44 12.78
C LYS A 57 14.31 3.77 13.17
N LEU A 58 13.20 4.43 12.82
CA LEU A 58 11.87 3.90 13.07
C LEU A 58 11.63 2.63 12.26
N THR A 59 11.16 1.60 12.95
CA THR A 59 10.77 0.29 12.39
C THR A 59 9.48 -0.17 13.04
N ILE A 60 8.73 -1.04 12.35
CA ILE A 60 7.54 -1.70 12.92
C ILE A 60 7.86 -3.18 12.97
N SER A 61 7.73 -3.80 14.14
CA SER A 61 7.97 -5.23 14.29
C SER A 61 6.84 -6.03 13.63
N ALA A 62 7.16 -7.24 13.16
CA ALA A 62 6.15 -8.11 12.56
C ALA A 62 5.09 -8.54 13.59
N ASP A 63 5.51 -8.81 14.83
CA ASP A 63 4.63 -9.25 15.91
C ASP A 63 3.64 -8.15 16.31
N ASP A 64 4.11 -6.90 16.44
CA ASP A 64 3.23 -5.77 16.76
C ASP A 64 2.23 -5.51 15.63
N LEU A 65 2.68 -5.59 14.37
CA LEU A 65 1.79 -5.42 13.22
C LEU A 65 0.75 -6.55 13.12
N MET A 66 1.11 -7.80 13.43
CA MET A 66 0.18 -8.93 13.41
C MET A 66 -0.87 -8.86 14.53
N ASN A 67 -0.53 -8.23 15.66
CA ASN A 67 -1.43 -8.01 16.79
C ASN A 67 -2.26 -6.72 16.67
N TYR A 68 -1.98 -5.88 15.67
CA TYR A 68 -2.68 -4.63 15.45
C TYR A 68 -4.06 -4.85 14.82
N TYR A 69 -5.12 -4.46 15.53
CA TYR A 69 -6.49 -4.56 15.04
C TYR A 69 -6.84 -3.40 14.11
N VAL A 70 -7.48 -3.72 13.00
CA VAL A 70 -8.08 -2.75 12.09
C VAL A 70 -9.56 -3.08 11.88
N GLU A 71 -10.33 -2.05 11.59
CA GLU A 71 -11.77 -2.20 11.34
C GLU A 71 -12.07 -3.19 10.20
N TYR A 72 -13.10 -4.01 10.40
CA TYR A 72 -13.67 -4.84 9.36
C TYR A 72 -14.87 -4.15 8.71
N PHE A 73 -14.83 -4.03 7.39
CA PHE A 73 -15.94 -3.50 6.61
C PHE A 73 -16.61 -4.63 5.83
N HIS A 74 -17.94 -4.61 5.68
CA HIS A 74 -18.62 -5.62 4.89
C HIS A 74 -18.13 -5.63 3.43
N ILE A 75 -18.03 -6.82 2.81
CA ILE A 75 -17.43 -6.98 1.48
C ILE A 75 -18.06 -6.10 0.40
N ASP A 76 -19.37 -5.85 0.49
CA ASP A 76 -20.07 -4.97 -0.46
C ASP A 76 -19.52 -3.54 -0.40
N LYS A 77 -19.26 -3.02 0.81
CA LYS A 77 -18.67 -1.68 1.00
C LYS A 77 -17.23 -1.61 0.54
N GLN A 78 -16.47 -2.68 0.75
CA GLN A 78 -15.11 -2.78 0.24
C GLN A 78 -15.09 -2.71 -1.30
N ASN A 79 -15.98 -3.47 -1.94
CA ASN A 79 -16.07 -3.53 -3.40
C ASN A 79 -16.61 -2.24 -4.02
N GLU A 80 -17.63 -1.62 -3.42
CA GLU A 80 -18.18 -0.32 -3.83
C GLU A 80 -17.09 0.76 -3.91
N LEU A 81 -16.25 0.86 -2.87
CA LEU A 81 -15.16 1.84 -2.83
C LEU A 81 -14.06 1.53 -3.85
N VAL A 82 -13.73 0.26 -4.04
CA VAL A 82 -12.75 -0.16 -5.06
C VAL A 82 -13.25 0.12 -6.47
N GLU A 83 -14.54 -0.10 -6.73
CA GLU A 83 -15.16 0.21 -8.01
C GLU A 83 -15.10 1.72 -8.30
N TYR A 84 -15.45 2.55 -7.32
CA TYR A 84 -15.31 4.01 -7.45
C TYR A 84 -13.85 4.43 -7.69
N TYR A 85 -12.90 3.89 -6.93
CA TYR A 85 -11.48 4.17 -7.09
C TYR A 85 -10.98 3.83 -8.49
N ASN A 86 -11.33 2.64 -8.99
CA ASN A 86 -10.89 2.18 -10.30
C ASN A 86 -11.56 2.94 -11.46
N LYS A 87 -12.84 3.28 -11.34
CA LYS A 87 -13.56 3.99 -12.42
C LYS A 87 -13.26 5.48 -12.46
N THR A 88 -13.00 6.09 -11.31
CA THR A 88 -12.89 7.56 -11.20
C THR A 88 -11.46 8.00 -10.94
N ILE A 89 -10.81 7.43 -9.93
CA ILE A 89 -9.53 7.94 -9.45
C ILE A 89 -8.37 7.49 -10.34
N VAL A 90 -8.35 6.22 -10.77
CA VAL A 90 -7.26 5.70 -11.62
C VAL A 90 -7.15 6.44 -12.96
N PRO A 91 -8.24 6.71 -13.71
CA PRO A 91 -8.14 7.49 -14.94
C PRO A 91 -7.60 8.90 -14.71
N LEU A 92 -8.06 9.60 -13.67
CA LEU A 92 -7.58 10.94 -13.32
C LEU A 92 -6.10 10.95 -12.95
N GLN A 93 -5.61 9.91 -12.25
CA GLN A 93 -4.20 9.75 -11.94
C GLN A 93 -3.36 9.57 -13.22
N ASN A 94 -3.85 8.78 -14.17
CA ASN A 94 -3.16 8.56 -15.44
C ASN A 94 -3.10 9.84 -16.28
N GLU A 95 -4.20 10.59 -16.34
CA GLU A 95 -4.24 11.89 -17.02
C GLU A 95 -3.27 12.89 -16.38
N LEU A 96 -3.29 13.00 -15.05
CA LEU A 96 -2.36 13.87 -14.31
C LEU A 96 -0.90 13.51 -14.56
N ASN A 97 -0.57 12.21 -14.58
CA ASN A 97 0.80 11.77 -14.84
C ASN A 97 1.25 12.11 -16.26
N LYS A 98 0.37 11.93 -17.25
CA LYS A 98 0.64 12.32 -18.64
C LYS A 98 0.90 13.83 -18.76
N GLU A 99 0.11 14.66 -18.09
CA GLU A 99 0.30 16.11 -18.12
C GLU A 99 1.57 16.55 -17.39
N LYS A 100 1.97 15.86 -16.32
CA LYS A 100 3.28 16.07 -15.68
C LYS A 100 4.43 15.75 -16.63
N GLU A 101 4.38 14.62 -17.32
CA GLU A 101 5.39 14.25 -18.31
C GLU A 101 5.46 15.27 -19.46
N ASN A 102 4.31 15.73 -19.96
CA ASN A 102 4.25 16.79 -20.97
C ASN A 102 4.89 18.09 -20.49
N PHE A 103 4.63 18.48 -19.23
CA PHE A 103 5.24 19.65 -18.62
C PHE A 103 6.76 19.51 -18.50
N ASP A 104 7.24 18.38 -17.97
CA ASP A 104 8.68 18.10 -17.82
C ASP A 104 9.41 18.14 -19.17
N ASN A 105 8.79 17.57 -20.23
CA ASN A 105 9.33 17.64 -21.58
C ASN A 105 9.42 19.08 -22.11
N ARG A 106 8.42 19.92 -21.84
CA ARG A 106 8.46 21.34 -22.23
C ARG A 106 9.57 22.10 -21.50
N VAL A 107 9.78 21.82 -20.22
CA VAL A 107 10.86 22.42 -19.43
C VAL A 107 12.23 22.00 -19.95
N ASN A 108 12.42 20.70 -20.21
CA ASN A 108 13.69 20.17 -20.71
C ASN A 108 14.05 20.72 -22.10
N ASN A 109 13.07 21.06 -22.94
CA ASN A 109 13.30 21.68 -24.25
C ASN A 109 13.74 23.16 -24.17
N LEU A 110 13.77 23.77 -22.97
CA LEU A 110 14.28 25.14 -22.79
C LEU A 110 15.80 25.20 -22.55
N VAL A 111 16.44 24.05 -22.31
CA VAL A 111 17.88 23.90 -22.02
C VAL A 111 18.54 23.15 -23.17
#